data_AF-A0A095UDV8-F1
#
_entry.id   AF-A0A095UDV8-F1
#
_cell.length_a   1.000
_cell.length_b   1.000
_cell.length_c   1.000
_cell.angle_alpha   90.00
_cell.angle_beta   90.00
_cell.angle_gamma   90.00
#
_symmetry.space_group_name_H-M   'P 1'
#
loop_
_entity.id
_entity.type
_entity.pdbx_description
1 polymer ?
#
loop_
_entity_poly.entity_id
_entity_poly.type
_entity_poly.pdbx_seq_one_letter_code
_entity_poly.pdbx_strand_id
1 'polypeptide(L)'
;MRIDELANGTQGWASAFVSAALGTATDRGLPDLLMYYPVAQVNPYQPLLYSAAERNALSALPVLRLESLDDIAWQGHGIVHLHWLAGVLQNAATEAEADAAVDTYARRLGHWRSKGLRIVWTVHNVMPHATVWPQAERAVRQTTADAADLIHIMNRDTERLTASSFRIDPRKVVHIPHPSYGDWYANVVPRAQARQDLGLNAEDFVFLCFGAIQPYKGLLELIDAYDLARQSRPDARCMLLIVGQVDDEAYFSALRKRVENRADIRLAPGNVRDQRVQYYFNACDVAVAPYLETLNSGVAMLAATFQRMVVAPAEGGMAEVFAEDPSLLYTRTAVNGLANALERALSHRPNRVIFDGILARHDPRLISNQFCQALRKVLEDGTVERHSC
;
A
#
# COMPACT_ATOMS: atom_id res chain seq x y z
N MET A 1 -4.81 15.81 -13.68
CA MET A 1 -4.17 16.73 -12.70
C MET A 1 -2.83 16.13 -12.29
N ARG A 2 -1.71 16.85 -12.44
CA ARG A 2 -0.40 16.35 -12.01
C ARG A 2 -0.17 16.79 -10.56
N ILE A 3 -0.13 15.83 -9.63
CA ILE A 3 0.05 16.07 -8.19
C ILE A 3 1.31 16.91 -7.91
N ASP A 4 2.36 16.72 -8.71
CA ASP A 4 3.62 17.47 -8.58
C ASP A 4 3.45 18.97 -8.83
N GLU A 5 2.54 19.37 -9.74
CA GLU A 5 2.24 20.77 -10.06
C GLU A 5 1.47 21.46 -8.92
N LEU A 6 0.65 20.72 -8.18
CA LEU A 6 0.01 21.21 -6.96
C LEU A 6 0.99 21.27 -5.79
N ALA A 7 1.86 20.27 -5.64
CA ALA A 7 2.83 20.20 -4.56
C ALA A 7 3.90 21.29 -4.66
N ASN A 8 4.31 21.66 -5.87
CA ASN A 8 5.28 22.73 -6.11
C ASN A 8 4.66 24.12 -6.28
N GLY A 9 3.33 24.24 -6.17
CA GLY A 9 2.59 25.50 -6.26
C GLY A 9 2.44 26.09 -7.67
N THR A 10 2.85 25.38 -8.72
CA THR A 10 2.69 25.82 -10.12
C THR A 10 1.23 25.78 -10.59
N GLN A 11 0.42 24.89 -10.01
CA GLN A 11 -1.04 24.91 -10.13
C GLN A 11 -1.66 25.31 -8.78
N GLY A 12 -2.38 26.44 -8.76
CA GLY A 12 -3.13 26.87 -7.58
C GLY A 12 -4.34 25.97 -7.30
N TRP A 13 -4.71 25.84 -6.03
CA TRP A 13 -5.88 25.06 -5.57
C TRP A 13 -7.17 25.40 -6.32
N ALA A 14 -7.41 26.68 -6.59
CA ALA A 14 -8.55 27.14 -7.37
C ALA A 14 -8.53 26.62 -8.83
N SER A 15 -7.36 26.51 -9.46
CA SER A 15 -7.22 25.97 -10.82
C SER A 15 -7.45 24.46 -10.87
N ALA A 16 -6.91 23.71 -9.90
CA ALA A 16 -7.15 22.28 -9.77
C ALA A 16 -8.64 21.98 -9.54
N PHE A 17 -9.28 22.76 -8.66
CA PHE A 17 -10.71 22.69 -8.40
C PHE A 17 -11.56 23.04 -9.62
N VAL A 18 -11.24 24.12 -10.34
CA VAL A 18 -11.96 24.50 -11.57
C VAL A 18 -11.79 23.43 -12.65
N SER A 19 -10.59 22.87 -12.83
CA SER A 19 -10.38 21.79 -13.81
C SER A 19 -11.13 20.52 -13.44
N ALA A 20 -11.18 20.17 -12.16
CA ALA A 20 -11.96 19.05 -11.64
C ALA A 20 -13.46 19.28 -11.83
N ALA A 21 -13.94 20.49 -11.53
CA ALA A 21 -15.35 20.83 -11.63
C ALA A 21 -15.84 20.96 -13.09
N LEU A 22 -15.00 21.44 -14.01
CA LEU A 22 -15.32 21.56 -15.44
C LEU A 22 -15.26 20.21 -16.17
N GLY A 23 -14.42 19.27 -15.72
CA GLY A 23 -14.30 17.94 -16.35
C GLY A 23 -15.51 17.02 -16.13
N THR A 24 -16.34 17.31 -15.13
CA THR A 24 -17.51 16.52 -14.75
C THR A 24 -18.83 17.28 -14.86
N ALA A 25 -18.77 18.57 -15.25
CA ALA A 25 -19.95 19.39 -15.50
C ALA A 25 -20.72 18.86 -16.72
N THR A 26 -21.75 18.06 -16.45
CA THR A 26 -22.85 17.79 -17.37
C THR A 26 -24.00 18.76 -17.03
N ASP A 27 -25.10 18.74 -17.79
CA ASP A 27 -26.32 19.55 -17.56
C ASP A 27 -27.00 19.34 -16.17
N ARG A 28 -26.31 18.73 -15.19
CA ARG A 28 -26.84 18.16 -13.93
C ARG A 28 -26.49 18.92 -12.64
N GLY A 29 -25.94 20.14 -12.69
CA GLY A 29 -25.63 20.94 -11.49
C GLY A 29 -24.19 20.80 -10.99
N LEU A 30 -23.94 21.03 -9.70
CA LEU A 30 -22.59 20.99 -9.11
C LEU A 30 -22.03 19.54 -9.07
N PRO A 31 -20.72 19.34 -9.33
CA PRO A 31 -20.09 18.02 -9.34
C PRO A 31 -19.90 17.41 -7.95
N ASP A 32 -20.02 16.08 -7.81
CA ASP A 32 -19.70 15.45 -6.53
C ASP A 32 -18.18 15.40 -6.31
N LEU A 33 -17.71 15.95 -5.18
CA LEU A 33 -16.27 16.04 -4.89
C LEU A 33 -15.78 14.81 -4.13
N LEU A 34 -14.64 14.26 -4.56
CA LEU A 34 -13.88 13.24 -3.83
C LEU A 34 -12.56 13.86 -3.38
N MET A 35 -12.56 14.46 -2.19
CA MET A 35 -11.36 15.04 -1.58
C MET A 35 -10.59 13.95 -0.86
N TYR A 36 -9.30 13.77 -1.14
CA TYR A 36 -8.53 12.70 -0.49
C TYR A 36 -7.25 13.21 0.18
N TYR A 37 -6.99 12.69 1.38
CA TYR A 37 -5.84 13.06 2.21
C TYR A 37 -5.25 11.83 2.95
N PRO A 38 -3.92 11.77 3.16
CA PRO A 38 -2.91 12.59 2.49
C PRO A 38 -2.66 12.09 1.07
N VAL A 39 -1.95 12.87 0.26
CA VAL A 39 -1.55 12.45 -1.09
C VAL A 39 -0.28 11.58 -1.03
N ALA A 40 -0.35 10.38 -1.58
CA ALA A 40 0.80 9.51 -1.77
C ALA A 40 1.64 10.04 -2.93
N GLN A 41 2.93 10.32 -2.69
CA GLN A 41 3.83 10.85 -3.71
C GLN A 41 4.67 9.77 -4.41
N VAL A 42 4.87 8.61 -3.78
CA VAL A 42 5.81 7.58 -4.25
C VAL A 42 5.12 6.33 -4.80
N ASN A 43 3.90 6.04 -4.34
CA ASN A 43 3.15 4.85 -4.75
C ASN A 43 1.93 5.26 -5.59
N PRO A 44 1.72 4.67 -6.79
CA PRO A 44 0.60 5.00 -7.67
C PRO A 44 -0.77 4.45 -7.22
N TYR A 45 -0.87 3.88 -6.04
CA TYR A 45 -2.12 3.34 -5.48
C TYR A 45 -3.31 4.30 -5.61
N GLN A 46 -3.16 5.56 -5.20
CA GLN A 46 -4.26 6.55 -5.28
C GLN A 46 -4.65 6.88 -6.74
N PRO A 47 -3.71 7.24 -7.63
CA PRO A 47 -4.02 7.37 -9.06
C PRO A 47 -4.74 6.17 -9.67
N LEU A 48 -4.33 4.95 -9.32
CA LEU A 48 -4.96 3.73 -9.81
C LEU A 48 -6.38 3.56 -9.24
N LEU A 49 -6.55 3.75 -7.93
CA LEU A 49 -7.84 3.64 -7.24
C LEU A 49 -8.86 4.66 -7.74
N TYR A 50 -8.43 5.86 -8.14
CA TYR A 50 -9.30 6.94 -8.61
C TYR A 50 -9.41 7.05 -10.13
N SER A 51 -8.79 6.15 -10.90
CA SER A 51 -8.75 6.21 -12.36
C SER A 51 -10.13 6.13 -13.06
N ALA A 52 -11.19 5.73 -12.35
CA ALA A 52 -12.57 5.68 -12.82
C ALA A 52 -13.47 6.76 -12.19
N ALA A 53 -12.93 7.70 -11.41
CA ALA A 53 -13.71 8.72 -10.70
C ALA A 53 -14.58 9.57 -11.65
N GLU A 54 -13.98 10.14 -12.70
CA GLU A 54 -14.70 11.00 -13.66
C GLU A 54 -15.84 10.24 -14.37
N ARG A 55 -15.59 8.98 -14.78
CA ARG A 55 -16.63 8.12 -15.39
C ARG A 55 -17.78 7.79 -14.45
N ASN A 56 -17.53 7.85 -13.15
CA ASN A 56 -18.53 7.69 -12.09
C ASN A 56 -19.04 9.05 -11.56
N ALA A 57 -18.87 10.14 -12.32
CA ALA A 57 -19.30 11.49 -11.93
C ALA A 57 -18.75 11.97 -10.58
N LEU A 58 -17.52 11.56 -10.25
CA LEU A 58 -16.77 12.01 -9.08
C LEU A 58 -15.56 12.85 -9.54
N SER A 59 -15.36 13.99 -8.89
CA SER A 59 -14.21 14.85 -9.12
C SER A 59 -13.16 14.62 -8.03
N ALA A 60 -12.12 13.85 -8.35
CA ALA A 60 -11.04 13.58 -7.40
C ALA A 60 -10.16 14.82 -7.18
N LEU A 61 -10.07 15.26 -5.92
CA LEU A 61 -9.31 16.43 -5.50
C LEU A 61 -8.26 16.03 -4.45
N PRO A 62 -6.95 16.02 -4.79
CA PRO A 62 -5.88 15.81 -3.82
C PRO A 62 -5.86 16.91 -2.76
N VAL A 63 -5.66 16.52 -1.50
CA VAL A 63 -5.49 17.44 -0.38
C VAL A 63 -4.14 17.24 0.29
N LEU A 64 -3.31 18.30 0.28
CA LEU A 64 -1.93 18.23 0.78
C LEU A 64 -1.81 18.45 2.30
N ARG A 65 -2.72 19.23 2.88
CA ARG A 65 -2.72 19.56 4.30
C ARG A 65 -4.12 19.34 4.88
N LEU A 66 -4.19 18.67 6.02
CA LEU A 66 -5.48 18.25 6.61
C LEU A 66 -6.37 19.45 6.93
N GLU A 67 -5.78 20.53 7.45
CA GLU A 67 -6.47 21.78 7.77
C GLU A 67 -7.08 22.48 6.57
N SER A 68 -6.64 22.19 5.34
CA SER A 68 -7.24 22.78 4.14
C SER A 68 -8.67 22.29 3.89
N LEU A 69 -9.10 21.21 4.55
CA LEU A 69 -10.49 20.75 4.53
C LEU A 69 -11.41 21.60 5.41
N ASP A 70 -10.87 22.30 6.42
CA ASP A 70 -11.67 23.02 7.42
C ASP A 70 -12.40 24.22 6.79
N ASP A 71 -11.80 24.82 5.75
CA ASP A 71 -12.27 26.03 5.06
C ASP A 71 -13.15 25.74 3.83
N ILE A 72 -13.41 24.47 3.52
CA ILE A 72 -14.18 24.12 2.32
C ILE A 72 -15.65 24.55 2.51
N ALA A 73 -16.11 25.42 1.63
CA ALA A 73 -17.48 25.93 1.55
C ALA A 73 -18.21 25.35 0.32
N TRP A 74 -18.22 24.03 0.21
CA TRP A 74 -18.85 23.33 -0.91
C TRP A 74 -20.35 23.20 -0.71
N GLN A 75 -21.15 23.56 -1.73
CA GLN A 75 -22.61 23.51 -1.67
C GLN A 75 -23.20 22.24 -2.29
N GLY A 76 -22.40 21.47 -3.04
CA GLY A 76 -22.79 20.15 -3.57
C GLY A 76 -22.44 19.02 -2.59
N HIS A 77 -22.59 17.77 -3.01
CA HIS A 77 -22.12 16.66 -2.19
C HIS A 77 -20.60 16.54 -2.24
N GLY A 78 -20.02 16.05 -1.14
CA GLY A 78 -18.58 15.87 -1.03
C GLY A 78 -18.21 14.73 -0.11
N ILE A 79 -17.13 14.04 -0.46
CA ILE A 79 -16.47 13.00 0.32
C ILE A 79 -15.12 13.52 0.77
N VAL A 80 -14.81 13.34 2.05
CA VAL A 80 -13.45 13.36 2.59
C VAL A 80 -12.99 11.92 2.74
N HIS A 81 -12.11 11.49 1.83
CA HIS A 81 -11.51 10.16 1.83
C HIS A 81 -10.14 10.20 2.50
N LEU A 82 -10.10 9.69 3.71
CA LEU A 82 -8.91 9.60 4.54
C LEU A 82 -8.12 8.33 4.24
N HIS A 83 -6.80 8.46 4.20
CA HIS A 83 -5.83 7.37 4.10
C HIS A 83 -4.92 7.38 5.34
N TRP A 84 -3.62 7.14 5.17
CA TRP A 84 -2.65 7.08 6.26
C TRP A 84 -2.81 8.24 7.25
N LEU A 85 -3.09 7.92 8.52
CA LEU A 85 -3.45 8.90 9.55
C LEU A 85 -2.25 9.39 10.38
N ALA A 86 -1.03 8.95 10.06
CA ALA A 86 0.18 9.28 10.83
C ALA A 86 0.42 10.80 10.94
N GLY A 87 -0.02 11.58 9.95
CA GLY A 87 0.07 13.04 9.97
C GLY A 87 -0.75 13.71 11.09
N VAL A 88 -1.70 13.02 11.73
CA VAL A 88 -2.49 13.57 12.84
C VAL A 88 -1.62 13.80 14.08
N LEU A 89 -0.67 12.90 14.36
CA LEU A 89 0.15 12.94 15.57
C LEU A 89 1.61 13.34 15.31
N GLN A 90 1.96 13.68 14.06
CA GLN A 90 3.35 13.90 13.64
C GLN A 90 4.11 14.99 14.42
N ASN A 91 3.38 15.96 14.99
CA ASN A 91 3.95 17.10 15.72
C ASN A 91 3.89 16.95 17.24
N ALA A 92 3.33 15.85 17.77
CA ALA A 92 3.22 15.66 19.21
C ALA A 92 4.56 15.18 19.80
N ALA A 93 5.13 15.98 20.70
CA ALA A 93 6.35 15.65 21.45
C ALA A 93 6.05 15.08 22.84
N THR A 94 4.82 15.25 23.34
CA THR A 94 4.36 14.72 24.63
C THR A 94 3.03 13.98 24.49
N GLU A 95 2.71 13.14 25.47
CA GLU A 95 1.43 12.43 25.55
C GLU A 95 0.24 13.41 25.59
N ALA A 96 0.34 14.50 26.37
CA ALA A 96 -0.69 15.53 26.44
C ALA A 96 -0.92 16.24 25.08
N GLU A 97 0.14 16.49 24.31
CA GLU A 97 0.01 17.03 22.95
C GLU A 97 -0.62 16.01 21.99
N ALA A 98 -0.30 14.72 22.14
CA ALA A 98 -0.89 13.65 21.35
C ALA A 98 -2.40 13.52 21.62
N ASP A 99 -2.81 13.57 22.88
CA ASP A 99 -4.22 13.55 23.28
C ASP A 99 -4.97 14.79 22.77
N ALA A 100 -4.37 15.98 22.90
CA ALA A 100 -4.95 17.21 22.35
C ALA A 100 -5.08 17.19 20.81
N ALA A 101 -4.15 16.51 20.12
CA ALA A 101 -4.22 16.30 18.68
C ALA A 101 -5.36 15.34 18.29
N VAL A 102 -5.61 14.28 19.09
CA VAL A 102 -6.77 13.39 18.94
C VAL A 102 -8.07 14.20 19.07
N ASP A 103 -8.21 15.01 20.11
CA ASP A 103 -9.41 15.82 20.36
C ASP A 103 -9.64 16.84 19.24
N THR A 104 -8.57 17.47 18.76
CA THR A 104 -8.64 18.41 17.63
C THR A 104 -9.08 17.71 16.35
N TYR A 105 -8.54 16.53 16.09
CA TYR A 105 -8.92 15.72 14.94
C TYR A 105 -10.38 15.22 15.02
N ALA A 106 -10.84 14.81 16.20
CA ALA A 106 -12.25 14.43 16.43
C ALA A 106 -13.20 15.60 16.13
N ARG A 107 -12.85 16.81 16.59
CA ARG A 107 -13.63 18.03 16.27
C ARG A 107 -13.66 18.34 14.79
N ARG A 108 -12.55 18.14 14.06
CA ARG A 108 -12.50 18.30 12.59
C ARG A 108 -13.45 17.33 11.88
N LEU A 109 -13.42 16.05 12.25
CA LEU A 109 -14.35 15.05 11.69
C LEU A 109 -15.82 15.45 11.93
N GLY A 110 -16.14 15.92 13.14
CA GLY A 110 -17.47 16.44 13.46
C GLY A 110 -17.86 17.69 12.64
N HIS A 111 -16.92 18.60 12.44
CA HIS A 111 -17.10 19.82 11.62
C HIS A 111 -17.34 19.51 10.15
N TRP A 112 -16.58 18.60 9.55
CA TRP A 112 -16.80 18.20 8.15
C TRP A 112 -18.17 17.52 7.99
N ARG A 113 -18.57 16.69 8.95
CA ARG A 113 -19.90 16.07 8.95
C ARG A 113 -21.03 17.09 9.14
N SER A 114 -20.86 18.11 9.98
CA SER A 114 -21.88 19.15 10.16
C SER A 114 -22.04 20.03 8.91
N LYS A 115 -21.02 20.11 8.05
CA LYS A 115 -21.08 20.68 6.71
C LYS A 115 -21.71 19.75 5.66
N GLY A 116 -22.16 18.55 6.04
CA GLY A 116 -22.76 17.58 5.13
C GLY A 116 -21.77 16.75 4.32
N LEU A 117 -20.46 16.82 4.63
CA LEU A 117 -19.46 15.98 3.98
C LEU A 117 -19.50 14.55 4.53
N ARG A 118 -19.36 13.58 3.62
CA ARG A 118 -19.24 12.16 3.95
C ARG A 118 -17.80 11.81 4.27
N ILE A 119 -17.58 11.01 5.30
CA ILE A 119 -16.25 10.54 5.68
C ILE A 119 -16.06 9.13 5.18
N VAL A 120 -15.03 8.92 4.36
CA VAL A 120 -14.61 7.60 3.91
C VAL A 120 -13.19 7.35 4.42
N TRP A 121 -12.90 6.13 4.85
CA TRP A 121 -11.56 5.78 5.33
C TRP A 121 -11.06 4.49 4.68
N THR A 122 -9.84 4.51 4.12
CA THR A 122 -9.14 3.27 3.73
C THR A 122 -8.18 2.84 4.82
N VAL A 123 -8.37 1.61 5.33
CA VAL A 123 -7.49 1.01 6.33
C VAL A 123 -6.25 0.44 5.66
N HIS A 124 -5.17 1.21 5.68
CA HIS A 124 -3.88 0.81 5.10
C HIS A 124 -3.05 -0.08 6.03
N ASN A 125 -3.05 0.23 7.32
CA ASN A 125 -2.27 -0.45 8.35
C ASN A 125 -3.12 -0.64 9.62
N VAL A 126 -2.80 -1.66 10.41
CA VAL A 126 -3.35 -1.80 11.77
C VAL A 126 -2.88 -0.61 12.62
N MET A 127 -1.56 -0.41 12.72
CA MET A 127 -0.92 0.73 13.38
C MET A 127 0.18 1.28 12.46
N PRO A 128 0.66 2.52 12.64
CA PRO A 128 1.83 2.98 11.89
C PRO A 128 3.06 2.18 12.33
N HIS A 129 3.98 1.91 11.40
CA HIS A 129 5.18 1.12 11.70
C HIS A 129 6.14 1.78 12.69
N ALA A 130 6.06 3.11 12.89
CA ALA A 130 6.86 3.87 13.84
C ALA A 130 5.95 4.55 14.89
N THR A 131 5.24 3.73 15.66
CA THR A 131 4.30 4.23 16.67
C THR A 131 5.03 4.78 17.90
N VAL A 132 4.98 6.09 18.12
CA VAL A 132 5.49 6.75 19.34
C VAL A 132 4.44 6.80 20.44
N TRP A 133 3.18 7.07 20.07
CA TRP A 133 2.04 7.26 21.00
C TRP A 133 0.96 6.19 20.76
N PRO A 134 1.11 4.94 21.24
CA PRO A 134 0.20 3.85 20.89
C PRO A 134 -1.27 4.10 21.23
N GLN A 135 -1.55 4.72 22.39
CA GLN A 135 -2.94 4.98 22.80
C GLN A 135 -3.58 6.07 21.94
N ALA A 136 -2.87 7.17 21.69
CA ALA A 136 -3.34 8.22 20.80
C ALA A 136 -3.55 7.69 19.36
N GLU A 137 -2.65 6.86 18.83
CA GLU A 137 -2.80 6.25 17.50
C GLU A 137 -4.02 5.32 17.41
N ARG A 138 -4.34 4.59 18.49
CA ARG A 138 -5.58 3.80 18.60
C ARG A 138 -6.80 4.72 18.64
N ALA A 139 -6.75 5.81 19.40
CA ALA A 139 -7.82 6.77 19.50
C ALA A 139 -8.09 7.49 18.17
N VAL A 140 -7.07 7.90 17.42
CA VAL A 140 -7.21 8.46 16.06
C VAL A 140 -7.97 7.49 15.14
N ARG A 141 -7.61 6.20 15.18
CA ARG A 141 -8.27 5.16 14.36
C ARG A 141 -9.69 4.89 14.79
N GLN A 142 -9.93 4.76 16.10
CA GLN A 142 -11.27 4.52 16.64
C GLN A 142 -12.20 5.69 16.30
N THR A 143 -11.77 6.92 16.54
CA THR A 143 -12.53 8.13 16.18
C THR A 143 -12.80 8.20 14.67
N THR A 144 -11.84 7.81 13.83
CA THR A 144 -12.04 7.76 12.37
C THR A 144 -13.06 6.69 11.99
N ALA A 145 -12.97 5.47 12.55
CA ALA A 145 -13.91 4.38 12.29
C ALA A 145 -15.35 4.73 12.74
N ASP A 146 -15.47 5.38 13.89
CA ASP A 146 -16.76 5.82 14.44
C ASP A 146 -17.37 6.93 13.58
N ALA A 147 -16.55 7.87 13.10
CA ALA A 147 -16.96 8.98 12.26
C ALA A 147 -17.22 8.61 10.79
N ALA A 148 -16.59 7.56 10.26
CA ALA A 148 -16.73 7.16 8.87
C ALA A 148 -18.18 6.75 8.52
N ASP A 149 -18.62 7.13 7.32
CA ASP A 149 -19.82 6.62 6.66
C ASP A 149 -19.50 5.32 5.88
N LEU A 150 -18.26 5.18 5.40
CA LEU A 150 -17.75 3.98 4.71
C LEU A 150 -16.29 3.71 5.10
N ILE A 151 -15.98 2.45 5.36
CA ILE A 151 -14.64 1.95 5.67
C ILE A 151 -14.23 0.97 4.58
N HIS A 152 -13.25 1.36 3.78
CA HIS A 152 -12.67 0.55 2.72
C HIS A 152 -11.52 -0.31 3.28
N ILE A 153 -11.65 -1.63 3.14
CA ILE A 153 -10.61 -2.61 3.45
C ILE A 153 -10.15 -3.31 2.17
N MET A 154 -8.85 -3.63 2.09
CA MET A 154 -8.25 -4.31 0.93
C MET A 154 -7.96 -5.79 1.15
N ASN A 155 -8.22 -6.28 2.36
CA ASN A 155 -8.12 -7.69 2.69
C ASN A 155 -9.20 -8.06 3.72
N ARG A 156 -9.79 -9.25 3.59
CA ARG A 156 -10.95 -9.68 4.41
C ARG A 156 -10.60 -9.91 5.88
N ASP A 157 -9.35 -10.20 6.21
CA ASP A 157 -8.86 -10.36 7.58
C ASP A 157 -8.69 -9.02 8.31
N THR A 158 -8.91 -7.86 7.66
CA THR A 158 -8.65 -6.55 8.27
C THR A 158 -9.36 -6.38 9.61
N GLU A 159 -10.65 -6.69 9.69
CA GLU A 159 -11.42 -6.53 10.93
C GLU A 159 -10.84 -7.38 12.09
N ARG A 160 -10.43 -8.62 11.79
CA ARG A 160 -9.79 -9.53 12.75
C ARG A 160 -8.43 -8.98 13.20
N LEU A 161 -7.61 -8.51 12.25
CA LEU A 161 -6.26 -8.02 12.50
C LEU A 161 -6.25 -6.69 13.25
N THR A 162 -7.28 -5.85 13.09
CA THR A 162 -7.39 -4.56 13.76
C THR A 162 -8.04 -4.64 15.15
N ALA A 163 -8.77 -5.70 15.46
CA ALA A 163 -9.63 -5.82 16.65
C ALA A 163 -8.91 -5.57 17.99
N SER A 164 -7.61 -5.85 18.09
CA SER A 164 -6.81 -5.59 19.29
C SER A 164 -6.42 -4.12 19.48
N SER A 165 -6.56 -3.31 18.42
CA SER A 165 -6.14 -1.90 18.37
C SER A 165 -7.33 -0.95 18.25
N PHE A 166 -8.30 -1.27 17.39
CA PHE A 166 -9.54 -0.49 17.22
C PHE A 166 -10.64 -1.37 16.59
N ARG A 167 -11.90 -0.97 16.79
CA ARG A 167 -13.07 -1.69 16.28
C ARG A 167 -13.59 -1.04 15.01
N ILE A 168 -13.96 -1.88 14.06
CA ILE A 168 -14.62 -1.49 12.81
C ILE A 168 -16.06 -1.99 12.89
N ASP A 169 -17.03 -1.15 12.57
CA ASP A 169 -18.42 -1.57 12.42
C ASP A 169 -18.60 -2.29 11.07
N PRO A 170 -18.92 -3.61 11.04
CA PRO A 170 -19.02 -4.37 9.80
C PRO A 170 -20.11 -3.86 8.85
N ARG A 171 -21.05 -3.04 9.33
CA ARG A 171 -22.10 -2.42 8.50
C ARG A 171 -21.58 -1.28 7.64
N LYS A 172 -20.42 -0.72 7.98
CA LYS A 172 -19.76 0.36 7.23
C LYS A 172 -18.68 -0.15 6.29
N VAL A 173 -18.41 -1.46 6.27
CA VAL A 173 -17.27 -2.03 5.55
C VAL A 173 -17.60 -2.30 4.10
N VAL A 174 -16.68 -1.92 3.21
CA VAL A 174 -16.61 -2.42 1.85
C VAL A 174 -15.24 -3.07 1.61
N HIS A 175 -15.26 -4.29 1.09
CA HIS A 175 -14.06 -4.98 0.67
C HIS A 175 -13.83 -4.77 -0.82
N ILE A 176 -12.77 -4.03 -1.15
CA ILE A 176 -12.29 -3.84 -2.51
C ILE A 176 -10.77 -4.04 -2.46
N PRO A 177 -10.21 -5.04 -3.16
CA PRO A 177 -8.82 -5.39 -2.96
C PRO A 177 -7.88 -4.33 -3.57
N HIS A 178 -6.60 -4.38 -3.16
CA HIS A 178 -5.57 -3.50 -3.70
C HIS A 178 -5.45 -3.71 -5.23
N PRO A 179 -5.46 -2.66 -6.07
CA PRO A 179 -5.31 -2.81 -7.51
C PRO A 179 -3.92 -3.37 -7.85
N SER A 180 -3.81 -4.16 -8.92
CA SER A 180 -2.53 -4.41 -9.56
C SER A 180 -1.99 -3.11 -10.15
N TYR A 181 -0.71 -3.09 -10.49
CA TYR A 181 -0.14 -1.89 -11.08
C TYR A 181 -0.47 -1.74 -12.57
N GLY A 182 -1.12 -2.75 -13.18
CA GLY A 182 -1.42 -2.78 -14.61
C GLY A 182 -0.19 -2.39 -15.43
N ASP A 183 -0.35 -1.37 -16.28
CA ASP A 183 0.71 -0.84 -17.14
C ASP A 183 1.48 0.35 -16.53
N TRP A 184 1.33 0.63 -15.22
CA TRP A 184 2.01 1.76 -14.58
C TRP A 184 3.53 1.64 -14.68
N TYR A 185 4.06 0.45 -14.36
CA TYR A 185 5.48 0.17 -14.50
C TYR A 185 5.75 -0.46 -15.86
N ALA A 186 6.69 0.12 -16.60
CA ALA A 186 7.15 -0.46 -17.86
C ALA A 186 7.61 -1.91 -17.63
N ASN A 187 7.21 -2.85 -18.49
CA ASN A 187 7.63 -4.24 -18.39
C ASN A 187 8.02 -4.78 -19.77
N VAL A 188 9.14 -4.27 -20.28
CA VAL A 188 9.59 -4.54 -21.66
C VAL A 188 11.02 -5.08 -21.72
N VAL A 189 11.79 -4.96 -20.64
CA VAL A 189 13.17 -5.45 -20.57
C VAL A 189 13.19 -6.96 -20.31
N PRO A 190 13.77 -7.78 -21.21
CA PRO A 190 13.92 -9.22 -20.98
C PRO A 190 14.84 -9.53 -19.81
N ARG A 191 14.62 -10.67 -19.15
CA ARG A 191 15.41 -11.14 -18.01
C ARG A 191 16.93 -11.10 -18.22
N ALA A 192 17.42 -11.56 -19.37
CA ALA A 192 18.85 -11.59 -19.67
C ALA A 192 19.46 -10.18 -19.66
N GLN A 193 18.78 -9.22 -20.29
CA GLN A 193 19.21 -7.83 -20.30
C GLN A 193 19.12 -7.18 -18.91
N ALA A 194 18.07 -7.50 -18.14
CA ALA A 194 17.91 -7.03 -16.77
C ALA A 194 19.06 -7.53 -15.87
N ARG A 195 19.44 -8.81 -16.00
CA ARG A 195 20.58 -9.39 -15.26
C ARG A 195 21.90 -8.77 -15.67
N GLN A 196 22.13 -8.57 -16.97
CA GLN A 196 23.33 -7.93 -17.47
C GLN A 196 23.47 -6.49 -16.94
N ASP A 197 22.41 -5.70 -17.02
CA ASP A 197 22.38 -4.31 -16.52
C ASP A 197 22.65 -4.25 -15.01
N LEU A 198 22.11 -5.20 -14.25
CA LEU A 198 22.37 -5.32 -12.82
C LEU A 198 23.69 -6.03 -12.49
N GLY A 199 24.49 -6.48 -13.47
CA GLY A 199 25.73 -7.23 -13.20
C GLY A 199 25.51 -8.50 -12.36
N LEU A 200 24.49 -9.27 -12.73
CA LEU A 200 24.12 -10.56 -12.13
C LEU A 200 24.50 -11.70 -13.07
N ASN A 201 24.91 -12.85 -12.51
CA ASN A 201 25.19 -14.01 -13.35
C ASN A 201 23.88 -14.60 -13.90
N ALA A 202 23.94 -15.13 -15.12
CA ALA A 202 22.79 -15.72 -15.81
C ALA A 202 22.21 -16.94 -15.05
N GLU A 203 23.05 -17.68 -14.32
CA GLU A 203 22.69 -18.93 -13.64
C GLU A 203 22.31 -18.77 -12.15
N ASP A 204 22.50 -17.59 -11.57
CA ASP A 204 22.18 -17.40 -10.15
C ASP A 204 20.65 -17.39 -9.95
N PHE A 205 20.18 -18.01 -8.87
CA PHE A 205 18.82 -17.87 -8.37
C PHE A 205 18.73 -16.57 -7.56
N VAL A 206 17.92 -15.63 -8.02
CA VAL A 206 17.88 -14.26 -7.49
C VAL A 206 16.64 -14.05 -6.62
N PHE A 207 16.86 -13.86 -5.33
CA PHE A 207 15.85 -13.39 -4.38
C PHE A 207 15.83 -11.86 -4.38
N LEU A 208 14.65 -11.26 -4.46
CA LEU A 208 14.48 -9.80 -4.44
C LEU A 208 13.62 -9.36 -3.25
N CYS A 209 14.18 -8.61 -2.33
CA CYS A 209 13.43 -7.81 -1.37
C CYS A 209 13.38 -6.36 -1.83
N PHE A 210 12.18 -5.86 -2.17
CA PHE A 210 11.98 -4.55 -2.80
C PHE A 210 11.14 -3.60 -1.93
N GLY A 211 11.53 -2.33 -1.91
CA GLY A 211 10.86 -1.21 -1.26
C GLY A 211 11.65 -0.64 -0.08
N ALA A 212 11.09 0.36 0.61
CA ALA A 212 11.73 1.05 1.74
C ALA A 212 12.43 0.09 2.74
N ILE A 213 13.65 0.42 3.14
CA ILE A 213 14.49 -0.32 4.08
C ILE A 213 14.14 0.15 5.48
N GLN A 214 13.34 -0.63 6.19
CA GLN A 214 12.74 -0.30 7.49
C GLN A 214 12.68 -1.53 8.40
N PRO A 215 12.75 -1.36 9.74
CA PRO A 215 12.76 -2.48 10.68
C PRO A 215 11.62 -3.48 10.52
N TYR A 216 10.38 -3.02 10.35
CA TYR A 216 9.20 -3.91 10.24
C TYR A 216 9.24 -4.84 9.02
N LYS A 217 10.11 -4.58 8.03
CA LYS A 217 10.23 -5.45 6.85
C LYS A 217 11.07 -6.70 7.08
N GLY A 218 11.67 -6.86 8.25
CA GLY A 218 12.34 -8.10 8.65
C GLY A 218 13.61 -8.41 7.86
N LEU A 219 14.40 -7.38 7.48
CA LEU A 219 15.56 -7.58 6.59
C LEU A 219 16.75 -8.27 7.28
N LEU A 220 16.90 -8.11 8.60
CA LEU A 220 17.92 -8.83 9.36
C LEU A 220 17.54 -10.32 9.48
N GLU A 221 16.28 -10.59 9.78
CA GLU A 221 15.68 -11.92 9.82
C GLU A 221 15.75 -12.61 8.46
N LEU A 222 15.61 -11.85 7.37
CA LEU A 222 15.82 -12.35 6.02
C LEU A 222 17.26 -12.82 5.79
N ILE A 223 18.25 -12.07 6.26
CA ILE A 223 19.67 -12.46 6.10
C ILE A 223 19.94 -13.75 6.88
N ASP A 224 19.44 -13.85 8.12
CA ASP A 224 19.60 -15.06 8.94
C ASP A 224 18.90 -16.28 8.29
N ALA A 225 17.69 -16.10 7.76
CA ALA A 225 16.97 -17.15 7.06
C ALA A 225 17.63 -17.54 5.73
N TYR A 226 18.20 -16.58 5.02
CA TYR A 226 18.96 -16.80 3.81
C TYR A 226 20.22 -17.63 4.10
N ASP A 227 20.93 -17.35 5.19
CA ASP A 227 22.10 -18.13 5.62
C ASP A 227 21.73 -19.61 5.87
N LEU A 228 20.61 -19.86 6.54
CA LEU A 228 20.11 -21.21 6.78
C LEU A 228 19.73 -21.93 5.48
N ALA A 229 19.03 -21.27 4.56
CA ALA A 229 18.67 -21.84 3.26
C ALA A 229 19.90 -22.13 2.38
N ARG A 230 20.95 -21.31 2.47
CA ARG A 230 22.23 -21.56 1.79
C ARG A 230 22.95 -22.78 2.36
N GLN A 231 22.90 -22.97 3.67
CA GLN A 231 23.50 -24.13 4.33
C GLN A 231 22.78 -25.44 3.96
N SER A 232 21.45 -25.42 3.82
CA SER A 232 20.71 -26.61 3.38
C SER A 232 20.89 -26.92 1.89
N ARG A 233 21.20 -25.91 1.07
CA ARG A 233 21.41 -26.02 -0.39
C ARG A 233 22.74 -25.40 -0.85
N PRO A 234 23.88 -26.00 -0.46
CA PRO A 234 25.21 -25.45 -0.76
C PRO A 234 25.54 -25.49 -2.26
N ASP A 235 24.88 -26.38 -3.02
CA ASP A 235 24.99 -26.55 -4.47
C ASP A 235 24.33 -25.41 -5.26
N ALA A 236 23.30 -24.79 -4.68
CA ALA A 236 22.60 -23.70 -5.34
C ALA A 236 23.52 -22.47 -5.47
N ARG A 237 23.44 -21.76 -6.60
CA ARG A 237 24.03 -20.43 -6.72
C ARG A 237 22.94 -19.42 -6.49
N CYS A 238 23.07 -18.59 -5.45
CA CYS A 238 22.02 -17.66 -5.05
C CYS A 238 22.57 -16.24 -4.92
N MET A 239 21.69 -15.27 -5.17
CA MET A 239 21.92 -13.85 -4.91
C MET A 239 20.71 -13.26 -4.19
N LEU A 240 20.93 -12.57 -3.09
CA LEU A 240 19.91 -11.79 -2.40
C LEU A 240 20.07 -10.30 -2.71
N LEU A 241 19.08 -9.71 -3.36
CA LEU A 241 19.02 -8.27 -3.63
C LEU A 241 18.09 -7.60 -2.63
N ILE A 242 18.60 -6.61 -1.90
CA ILE A 242 17.81 -5.74 -1.01
C ILE A 242 17.84 -4.33 -1.60
N VAL A 243 16.69 -3.87 -2.08
CA VAL A 243 16.59 -2.70 -2.95
C VAL A 243 15.52 -1.74 -2.45
N GLY A 244 15.88 -0.49 -2.18
CA GLY A 244 14.91 0.56 -1.90
C GLY A 244 15.42 1.72 -1.04
N GLN A 245 14.54 2.69 -0.82
CA GLN A 245 14.80 3.90 -0.05
C GLN A 245 15.20 3.58 1.39
N VAL A 246 16.21 4.26 1.92
CA VAL A 246 16.57 4.17 3.33
C VAL A 246 15.79 5.23 4.10
N ASP A 247 14.94 4.79 5.03
CA ASP A 247 14.16 5.69 5.90
C ASP A 247 14.72 5.72 7.33
N ASP A 248 15.49 4.70 7.71
CA ASP A 248 16.16 4.58 9.02
C ASP A 248 17.65 4.26 8.80
N GLU A 249 18.50 5.27 8.97
CA GLU A 249 19.95 5.13 8.74
C GLU A 249 20.61 4.25 9.80
N ALA A 250 20.10 4.21 11.04
CA ALA A 250 20.66 3.37 12.08
C ALA A 250 20.42 1.88 11.76
N TYR A 251 19.20 1.55 11.32
CA TYR A 251 18.86 0.22 10.85
C TYR A 251 19.65 -0.16 9.58
N PHE A 252 19.79 0.76 8.63
CA PHE A 252 20.56 0.51 7.41
C PHE A 252 22.06 0.31 7.69
N SER A 253 22.64 1.03 8.65
CA SER A 253 24.01 0.83 9.10
C SER A 253 24.22 -0.57 9.68
N ALA A 254 23.28 -1.05 10.50
CA ALA A 254 23.31 -2.42 11.01
C ALA A 254 23.23 -3.47 9.89
N LEU A 255 22.35 -3.27 8.90
CA LEU A 255 22.26 -4.13 7.71
C LEU A 255 23.56 -4.15 6.92
N ARG A 256 24.16 -2.98 6.66
CA ARG A 256 25.43 -2.85 5.92
C ARG A 256 26.55 -3.63 6.61
N LYS A 257 26.67 -3.48 7.93
CA LYS A 257 27.65 -4.22 8.73
C LYS A 257 27.43 -5.74 8.67
N ARG A 258 26.16 -6.19 8.70
CA ARG A 258 25.82 -7.63 8.63
C ARG A 258 26.25 -8.28 7.30
N VAL A 259 26.35 -7.51 6.22
CA VAL A 259 26.63 -8.01 4.86
C VAL A 259 27.95 -7.53 4.25
N GLU A 260 28.78 -6.80 5.00
CA GLU A 260 29.98 -6.10 4.50
C GLU A 260 30.94 -6.97 3.68
N ASN A 261 31.07 -8.26 4.01
CA ASN A 261 31.96 -9.21 3.34
C ASN A 261 31.21 -10.31 2.56
N ARG A 262 29.98 -10.03 2.14
CA ARG A 262 29.11 -10.98 1.43
C ARG A 262 29.06 -10.65 -0.06
N ALA A 263 29.49 -11.60 -0.89
CA ALA A 263 29.38 -11.49 -2.35
C ALA A 263 28.01 -11.95 -2.88
N ASP A 264 27.26 -12.68 -2.07
CA ASP A 264 25.96 -13.30 -2.37
C ASP A 264 24.77 -12.47 -1.87
N ILE A 265 25.02 -11.30 -1.29
CA ILE A 265 24.00 -10.33 -0.87
C ILE A 265 24.40 -8.95 -1.39
N ARG A 266 23.47 -8.25 -2.05
CA ARG A 266 23.70 -6.89 -2.55
C ARG A 266 22.65 -5.93 -2.02
N LEU A 267 23.13 -4.87 -1.37
CA LEU A 267 22.32 -3.72 -0.99
C LEU A 267 22.34 -2.69 -2.12
N ALA A 268 21.17 -2.25 -2.56
CA ALA A 268 20.99 -1.15 -3.49
C ALA A 268 20.09 -0.08 -2.84
N PRO A 269 20.67 0.76 -1.95
CA PRO A 269 19.92 1.79 -1.25
C PRO A 269 19.52 2.94 -2.18
N GLY A 270 18.37 3.53 -1.90
CA GLY A 270 17.86 4.73 -2.57
C GLY A 270 16.57 4.49 -3.34
N ASN A 271 15.95 5.61 -3.74
CA ASN A 271 14.70 5.57 -4.47
C ASN A 271 14.90 4.97 -5.87
N VAL A 272 14.14 3.93 -6.19
CA VAL A 272 14.15 3.31 -7.52
C VAL A 272 13.13 4.01 -8.38
N ARG A 273 13.61 4.71 -9.42
CA ARG A 273 12.72 5.32 -10.43
C ARG A 273 11.83 4.25 -11.08
N ASP A 274 10.59 4.61 -11.40
CA ASP A 274 9.60 3.69 -12.00
C ASP A 274 10.14 2.90 -13.20
N GLN A 275 10.93 3.52 -14.09
CA GLN A 275 11.48 2.84 -15.27
C GLN A 275 12.54 1.77 -14.91
N ARG A 276 13.14 1.86 -13.72
CA ARG A 276 14.16 0.95 -13.21
C ARG A 276 13.57 -0.23 -12.44
N VAL A 277 12.32 -0.15 -11.97
CA VAL A 277 11.64 -1.22 -11.23
C VAL A 277 11.68 -2.55 -12.00
N GLN A 278 11.42 -2.50 -13.31
CA GLN A 278 11.39 -3.69 -14.17
C GLN A 278 12.71 -4.46 -14.21
N TYR A 279 13.85 -3.79 -14.04
CA TYR A 279 15.15 -4.46 -14.06
C TYR A 279 15.28 -5.40 -12.87
N TYR A 280 14.82 -4.98 -11.69
CA TYR A 280 14.87 -5.81 -10.49
C TYR A 280 13.91 -6.99 -10.57
N PHE A 281 12.64 -6.75 -10.92
CA PHE A 281 11.64 -7.81 -10.98
C PHE A 281 11.82 -8.76 -12.17
N ASN A 282 12.32 -8.28 -13.32
CA ASN A 282 12.62 -9.16 -14.44
C ASN A 282 13.90 -9.97 -14.25
N ALA A 283 14.86 -9.47 -13.46
CA ALA A 283 16.07 -10.22 -13.11
C ALA A 283 15.83 -11.27 -12.01
N CYS A 284 14.86 -11.05 -11.12
CA CYS A 284 14.60 -11.95 -9.99
C CYS A 284 13.85 -13.23 -10.39
N ASP A 285 14.05 -14.27 -9.58
CA ASP A 285 13.31 -15.53 -9.65
C ASP A 285 12.11 -15.52 -8.69
N VAL A 286 12.29 -14.91 -7.52
CA VAL A 286 11.24 -14.79 -6.51
C VAL A 286 11.38 -13.46 -5.77
N ALA A 287 10.25 -12.85 -5.43
CA ALA A 287 10.22 -11.72 -4.53
C ALA A 287 10.14 -12.21 -3.07
N VAL A 288 10.65 -11.42 -2.13
CA VAL A 288 10.66 -11.74 -0.71
C VAL A 288 10.13 -10.55 0.07
N ALA A 289 9.16 -10.80 0.94
CA ALA A 289 8.54 -9.80 1.80
C ALA A 289 8.38 -10.39 3.20
N PRO A 290 9.47 -10.43 4.00
CA PRO A 290 9.53 -11.15 5.27
C PRO A 290 8.97 -10.31 6.43
N TYR A 291 7.88 -9.60 6.17
CA TYR A 291 7.40 -8.53 7.02
C TYR A 291 7.01 -9.06 8.40
N LEU A 292 7.37 -8.31 9.45
CA LEU A 292 7.01 -8.56 10.84
C LEU A 292 5.59 -8.10 11.15
N GLU A 293 5.06 -7.18 10.37
CA GLU A 293 3.67 -6.71 10.42
C GLU A 293 3.18 -6.50 8.98
N THR A 294 2.05 -7.09 8.62
CA THR A 294 1.44 -6.89 7.31
C THR A 294 -0.07 -6.89 7.43
N LEU A 295 -0.71 -5.93 6.77
CA LEU A 295 -2.15 -5.88 6.60
C LEU A 295 -2.47 -5.98 5.12
N ASN A 296 -1.91 -5.04 4.36
CA ASN A 296 -2.00 -4.97 2.92
C ASN A 296 -0.58 -4.98 2.35
N SER A 297 -0.44 -5.28 1.06
CA SER A 297 0.89 -5.40 0.44
C SER A 297 0.92 -4.88 -0.99
N GLY A 298 1.41 -3.65 -1.14
CA GLY A 298 1.74 -3.11 -2.45
C GLY A 298 2.84 -3.91 -3.16
N VAL A 299 3.77 -4.53 -2.42
CA VAL A 299 4.82 -5.36 -3.03
C VAL A 299 4.27 -6.70 -3.55
N ALA A 300 3.21 -7.24 -2.94
CA ALA A 300 2.53 -8.44 -3.46
C ALA A 300 1.96 -8.18 -4.84
N MET A 301 1.23 -7.07 -5.00
CA MET A 301 0.67 -6.68 -6.29
C MET A 301 1.76 -6.33 -7.30
N LEU A 302 2.89 -5.78 -6.86
CA LEU A 302 4.01 -5.47 -7.75
C LEU A 302 4.66 -6.75 -8.26
N ALA A 303 4.92 -7.71 -7.37
CA ALA A 303 5.42 -9.02 -7.74
C ALA A 303 4.47 -9.74 -8.70
N ALA A 304 3.16 -9.74 -8.43
CA ALA A 304 2.15 -10.31 -9.32
C ALA A 304 2.12 -9.62 -10.70
N THR A 305 2.24 -8.29 -10.75
CA THR A 305 2.33 -7.51 -12.01
C THR A 305 3.52 -7.95 -12.86
N PHE A 306 4.64 -8.29 -12.23
CA PHE A 306 5.81 -8.85 -12.92
C PHE A 306 5.81 -10.39 -13.00
N GLN A 307 4.71 -11.04 -12.65
CA GLN A 307 4.55 -12.50 -12.63
C GLN A 307 5.63 -13.19 -11.79
N ARG A 308 5.84 -12.71 -10.57
CA ARG A 308 6.74 -13.27 -9.57
C ARG A 308 5.98 -13.76 -8.36
N MET A 309 6.26 -14.99 -7.95
CA MET A 309 5.81 -15.50 -6.65
C MET A 309 6.53 -14.75 -5.53
N VAL A 310 5.94 -14.82 -4.34
CA VAL A 310 6.44 -14.13 -3.16
C VAL A 310 6.67 -15.12 -2.02
N VAL A 311 7.85 -15.06 -1.41
CA VAL A 311 8.10 -15.63 -0.09
C VAL A 311 7.67 -14.62 0.96
N ALA A 312 6.61 -14.91 1.71
CA ALA A 312 6.03 -14.01 2.71
C ALA A 312 5.27 -14.77 3.82
N PRO A 313 4.96 -14.12 4.96
CA PRO A 313 4.04 -14.67 5.94
C PRO A 313 2.68 -15.00 5.32
N ALA A 314 2.07 -16.10 5.73
CA ALA A 314 0.72 -16.51 5.32
C ALA A 314 -0.38 -15.71 6.07
N GLU A 315 -0.32 -14.38 6.00
CA GLU A 315 -1.19 -13.47 6.75
C GLU A 315 -1.61 -12.27 5.87
N GLY A 316 -2.79 -11.70 6.18
CA GLY A 316 -3.30 -10.49 5.54
C GLY A 316 -3.37 -10.59 4.01
N GLY A 317 -3.09 -9.48 3.33
CA GLY A 317 -3.13 -9.41 1.87
C GLY A 317 -2.18 -10.37 1.14
N MET A 318 -1.13 -10.89 1.80
CA MET A 318 -0.25 -11.90 1.17
C MET A 318 -0.98 -13.24 0.99
N ALA A 319 -1.69 -13.68 2.03
CA ALA A 319 -2.45 -14.92 2.00
C ALA A 319 -3.61 -14.85 0.99
N GLU A 320 -4.27 -13.70 0.89
CA GLU A 320 -5.40 -13.52 -0.03
C GLU A 320 -4.94 -13.48 -1.50
N VAL A 321 -3.87 -12.72 -1.81
CA VAL A 321 -3.38 -12.60 -3.20
C VAL A 321 -2.85 -13.93 -3.74
N PHE A 322 -2.11 -14.70 -2.93
CA PHE A 322 -1.47 -15.96 -3.36
C PHE A 322 -2.22 -17.21 -2.87
N ALA A 323 -3.53 -17.11 -2.58
CA ALA A 323 -4.33 -18.21 -2.04
C ALA A 323 -4.38 -19.46 -2.95
N GLU A 324 -4.31 -19.27 -4.27
CA GLU A 324 -4.30 -20.38 -5.25
C GLU A 324 -2.98 -21.16 -5.26
N ASP A 325 -1.89 -20.55 -4.79
CA ASP A 325 -0.58 -21.20 -4.65
C ASP A 325 0.17 -20.66 -3.43
N PRO A 326 -0.15 -21.19 -2.23
CA PRO A 326 0.46 -20.75 -0.98
C PRO A 326 1.83 -21.40 -0.74
N SER A 327 2.42 -22.10 -1.72
CA SER A 327 3.61 -22.94 -1.55
C SER A 327 4.82 -22.19 -0.97
N LEU A 328 4.94 -20.90 -1.26
CA LEU A 328 6.04 -20.04 -0.78
C LEU A 328 5.68 -19.19 0.44
N LEU A 329 4.44 -19.29 0.91
CA LEU A 329 4.05 -18.63 2.15
C LEU A 329 4.54 -19.43 3.36
N TYR A 330 4.78 -18.75 4.48
CA TYR A 330 5.21 -19.39 5.73
C TYR A 330 4.43 -18.88 6.93
N THR A 331 4.30 -19.73 7.95
CA THR A 331 3.77 -19.32 9.24
C THR A 331 4.90 -18.83 10.12
N ARG A 332 4.71 -17.72 10.83
CA ARG A 332 5.75 -17.13 11.71
C ARG A 332 6.10 -17.99 12.92
N THR A 333 5.16 -18.82 13.37
CA THR A 333 5.37 -19.77 14.48
C THR A 333 6.12 -21.03 14.06
N ALA A 334 6.32 -21.25 12.75
CA ALA A 334 7.07 -22.39 12.27
C ALA A 334 8.57 -22.19 12.51
N VAL A 335 9.23 -23.22 13.04
CA VAL A 335 10.69 -23.23 13.17
C VAL A 335 11.32 -23.01 11.80
N ASN A 336 12.16 -21.99 11.69
CA ASN A 336 12.83 -21.59 10.45
C ASN A 336 11.86 -21.38 9.27
N GLY A 337 10.62 -20.93 9.52
CA GLY A 337 9.56 -20.82 8.50
C GLY A 337 9.98 -20.04 7.25
N LEU A 338 10.64 -18.89 7.43
CA LEU A 338 11.18 -18.09 6.33
C LEU A 338 12.27 -18.83 5.55
N ALA A 339 13.25 -19.44 6.24
CA ALA A 339 14.33 -20.18 5.59
C ALA A 339 13.80 -21.37 4.77
N ASN A 340 12.85 -22.12 5.34
CA ASN A 340 12.20 -23.24 4.66
C ASN A 340 11.45 -22.77 3.41
N ALA A 341 10.84 -21.58 3.44
CA ALA A 341 10.17 -21.02 2.27
C ALA A 341 11.16 -20.54 1.18
N LEU A 342 12.29 -19.94 1.58
CA LEU A 342 13.39 -19.61 0.67
C LEU A 342 13.95 -20.87 -0.01
N GLU A 343 14.11 -21.96 0.74
CA GLU A 343 14.56 -23.24 0.18
C GLU A 343 13.55 -23.80 -0.82
N ARG A 344 12.26 -23.83 -0.49
CA ARG A 344 11.21 -24.29 -1.41
C ARG A 344 11.21 -23.48 -2.70
N ALA A 345 11.45 -22.16 -2.62
CA ALA A 345 11.48 -21.28 -3.78
C ALA A 345 12.51 -21.71 -4.84
N LEU A 346 13.64 -22.29 -4.45
CA LEU A 346 14.68 -22.76 -5.39
C LEU A 346 14.16 -23.79 -6.40
N SER A 347 13.23 -24.65 -5.96
CA SER A 347 12.66 -25.73 -6.76
C SER A 347 11.24 -25.46 -7.25
N HIS A 348 10.55 -24.50 -6.65
CA HIS A 348 9.17 -24.17 -7.01
C HIS A 348 9.08 -23.59 -8.43
N ARG A 349 8.08 -24.03 -9.18
CA ARG A 349 7.78 -23.57 -10.54
C ARG A 349 6.29 -23.24 -10.61
N PRO A 350 5.91 -21.95 -10.47
CA PRO A 350 4.50 -21.58 -10.46
C PRO A 350 3.88 -21.80 -11.83
N ASN A 351 2.60 -22.20 -11.85
CA ASN A 351 1.81 -22.16 -13.07
C ASN A 351 1.51 -20.71 -13.42
N ARG A 352 1.91 -20.26 -14.62
CA ARG A 352 1.70 -18.87 -15.05
C ARG A 352 0.24 -18.42 -15.00
N VAL A 353 -0.71 -19.36 -15.16
CA VAL A 353 -2.16 -19.10 -15.10
C VAL A 353 -2.59 -18.47 -13.77
N ILE A 354 -1.87 -18.73 -12.67
CA ILE A 354 -2.16 -18.12 -11.36
C ILE A 354 -2.06 -16.59 -11.45
N PHE A 355 -1.06 -16.06 -12.15
CA PHE A 355 -0.90 -14.62 -12.29
C PHE A 355 -2.01 -14.01 -13.13
N ASP A 356 -2.49 -14.70 -14.16
CA ASP A 356 -3.62 -14.21 -14.97
C ASP A 356 -4.88 -14.09 -14.11
N GLY A 357 -5.13 -15.06 -13.22
CA GLY A 357 -6.23 -15.00 -12.24
C GLY A 357 -6.10 -13.84 -11.26
N ILE A 358 -4.91 -13.64 -10.68
CA ILE A 358 -4.62 -12.51 -9.78
C ILE A 358 -4.81 -11.18 -10.53
N LEU A 359 -4.21 -11.01 -11.70
CA LEU A 359 -4.26 -9.75 -12.44
C LEU A 359 -5.66 -9.42 -12.95
N ALA A 360 -6.47 -10.41 -13.31
CA ALA A 360 -7.86 -10.20 -13.70
C ALA A 360 -8.72 -9.71 -12.53
N ARG A 361 -8.59 -10.34 -11.35
CA ARG A 361 -9.34 -9.93 -10.14
C ARG A 361 -8.91 -8.57 -9.60
N HIS A 362 -7.66 -8.21 -9.84
CA HIS A 362 -7.06 -6.96 -9.39
C HIS A 362 -6.82 -5.97 -10.55
N ASP A 363 -7.56 -6.06 -11.66
CA ASP A 363 -7.42 -5.08 -12.75
C ASP A 363 -7.72 -3.68 -12.22
N PRO A 364 -6.81 -2.69 -12.39
CA PRO A 364 -6.96 -1.39 -11.76
C PRO A 364 -8.22 -0.63 -12.20
N ARG A 365 -8.72 -0.87 -13.42
CA ARG A 365 -9.96 -0.24 -13.91
C ARG A 365 -11.17 -0.86 -13.26
N LEU A 366 -11.19 -2.19 -13.11
CA LEU A 366 -12.25 -2.90 -12.38
C LEU A 366 -12.31 -2.43 -10.92
N ILE A 367 -11.17 -2.46 -10.23
CA ILE A 367 -11.05 -2.06 -8.82
C ILE A 367 -11.45 -0.61 -8.63
N SER A 368 -10.95 0.30 -9.47
CA SER A 368 -11.31 1.70 -9.42
C SER A 368 -12.81 1.91 -9.64
N ASN A 369 -13.41 1.21 -10.60
CA ASN A 369 -14.83 1.33 -10.88
C ASN A 369 -15.68 0.83 -9.70
N GLN A 370 -15.35 -0.33 -9.12
CA GLN A 370 -16.03 -0.85 -7.93
C GLN A 370 -15.92 0.13 -6.75
N PHE A 371 -14.75 0.71 -6.55
CA PHE A 371 -14.52 1.71 -5.50
C PHE A 371 -15.35 2.97 -5.71
N CYS A 372 -15.31 3.56 -6.90
CA CYS A 372 -16.10 4.75 -7.21
C CYS A 372 -17.62 4.48 -7.12
N GLN A 373 -18.09 3.29 -7.51
CA GLN A 373 -19.49 2.89 -7.33
C GLN A 373 -19.88 2.80 -5.85
N ALA A 374 -19.01 2.26 -4.99
CA ALA A 374 -19.25 2.24 -3.56
C ALA A 374 -19.33 3.66 -2.98
N LEU A 375 -18.48 4.59 -3.44
CA LEU A 375 -18.55 6.00 -3.06
C LEU A 375 -19.86 6.68 -3.49
N ARG A 376 -20.36 6.36 -4.69
CA ARG A 376 -21.66 6.88 -5.18
C ARG A 376 -22.82 6.49 -4.29
N LYS A 377 -22.88 5.22 -3.86
CA LYS A 377 -23.91 4.75 -2.92
C LYS A 377 -23.89 5.52 -1.58
N VAL A 378 -22.70 5.84 -1.08
CA VAL A 378 -22.55 6.65 0.15
C VAL A 378 -23.14 8.05 -0.02
N LEU A 379 -23.00 8.66 -1.21
CA LEU A 379 -23.58 9.96 -1.53
C LEU A 379 -25.10 9.90 -1.72
N GLU A 380 -25.60 8.86 -2.39
CA GLU A 380 -27.02 8.71 -2.76
C GLU A 380 -27.90 8.26 -1.59
N ASP A 381 -27.49 7.20 -0.87
CA ASP A 381 -28.36 6.49 0.08
C ASP A 381 -28.01 6.74 1.55
N GLY A 382 -26.85 7.36 1.82
CA GLY A 382 -26.28 7.44 3.16
C GLY A 382 -26.03 6.06 3.81
N THR A 383 -26.08 4.97 3.03
CA THR A 383 -25.90 3.58 3.48
C THR A 383 -25.10 2.76 2.46
N VAL A 384 -24.39 1.74 2.94
CA VAL A 384 -23.49 0.89 2.14
C VAL A 384 -24.22 -0.41 1.78
N GLU A 385 -24.57 -0.63 0.51
CA GLU A 385 -25.07 -1.93 0.07
C GLU A 385 -23.95 -2.97 -0.02
N ARG A 386 -24.12 -4.10 0.67
CA ARG A 386 -23.26 -5.28 0.57
C ARG A 386 -23.33 -5.84 -0.86
N HIS A 387 -22.18 -5.98 -1.53
CA HIS A 387 -22.08 -6.90 -2.65
C HIS A 387 -21.69 -8.26 -2.09
N SER A 388 -22.65 -9.17 -2.04
CA SER A 388 -22.43 -10.59 -1.78
C SER A 388 -22.24 -11.33 -3.10
N CYS A 389 -21.00 -11.66 -3.42
CA CYS A 389 -20.60 -12.89 -4.12
C CYS A 389 -19.11 -13.13 -3.84
#